data_AF-V5WGQ1-F1
#
_entry.id   AF-V5WGQ1-F1
#
_cell.length_a   1.000
_cell.length_b   1.000
_cell.length_c   1.000
_cell.angle_alpha   90.00
_cell.angle_beta   90.00
_cell.angle_gamma   90.00
#
_symmetry.space_group_name_H-M   'P 1'
#
loop_
_entity.id
_entity.type
_entity.pdbx_description
1 polymer ?
#
loop_
_entity_poly.entity_id
_entity_poly.type
_entity_poly.pdbx_seq_one_letter_code
_entity_poly.pdbx_strand_id
1 'polypeptide(L)'
;MNSAFSGRTIQVVRDLHPDEQWYLYAKTRELKQAMRGEGNLDSFRLNEPDLGMYLFFMEDSTRTKESFRNAGKFHGIKLNDFDAKNSSFQKKESITDTIKMLTGYSARSIFVVRSRIEGTCRWLESSLSEYAAKIGAPRPAFINAGDGRHEHPTQEFLDEFSFLEQLEWNRDHIHIALVGDLFHGRTVHSKVDGLEVFHNVEVDLIAPEELAMPEHYIRTMESKGFRIRIFESLDEYLAQKRQAPVWYFTRLQLERMGDKLLNKAERLRRAVSFREDHLEKLDERVRFYHPLPRHSETPTIPTFLDRLPVNRWDEQSMNGYLTRIIELAMVGGKLGHNYEGEQARPAEYTDDFILESTRANSSKPEFKVGIKPVDRGIVIDHIAKGQSPEEIWEHITKIRRVLDLNTMGSHGVFPSFREGSYKGIISLPDHRLPGEKKLKMLSAVSPGVTLNLVENHEVVKKFRLTTPPRVYRLPGLCCKNEACVSRPEYHEPIYSDFIRSAENQFICAYCETPHGFNEIWQDQ
;
A
#
# COMPACT_ATOMS: atom_id res chain seq x y z
N MET A 1 31.32 3.22 0.17
CA MET A 1 30.51 2.85 -1.01
C MET A 1 29.08 2.69 -0.53
N ASN A 2 28.12 3.42 -1.11
CA ASN A 2 26.71 3.30 -0.69
C ASN A 2 26.19 1.91 -1.10
N SER A 3 25.73 1.12 -0.12
CA SER A 3 24.93 -0.08 -0.39
C SER A 3 23.62 0.33 -1.07
N ALA A 4 23.14 -0.48 -2.02
CA ALA A 4 21.86 -0.27 -2.72
C ALA A 4 20.63 -0.21 -1.78
N PHE A 5 20.76 -0.72 -0.55
CA PHE A 5 19.65 -0.85 0.38
C PHE A 5 19.72 0.07 1.60
N SER A 6 20.88 0.67 1.87
CA SER A 6 21.11 1.43 3.09
C SER A 6 20.11 2.59 3.26
N GLY A 7 19.39 2.62 4.38
CA GLY A 7 18.44 3.69 4.70
C GLY A 7 17.09 3.60 3.97
N ARG A 8 16.81 2.51 3.26
CA ARG A 8 15.50 2.29 2.62
C ARG A 8 14.43 1.93 3.64
N THR A 9 13.18 2.22 3.27
CA THR A 9 12.00 1.77 3.98
C THR A 9 11.41 0.54 3.31
N ILE A 10 10.96 -0.41 4.13
CA ILE A 10 10.15 -1.57 3.73
C ILE A 10 8.77 -1.37 4.37
N GLN A 11 7.85 -0.70 3.67
CA GLN A 11 6.46 -0.49 4.08
C GLN A 11 5.56 -1.58 3.52
N VAL A 12 5.72 -1.90 2.23
CA VAL A 12 4.96 -2.94 1.50
C VAL A 12 5.90 -3.89 0.78
N VAL A 13 5.39 -5.03 0.31
CA VAL A 13 6.21 -6.05 -0.37
C VAL A 13 6.91 -5.48 -1.62
N ARG A 14 6.19 -4.68 -2.41
CA ARG A 14 6.69 -4.01 -3.62
C ARG A 14 7.77 -2.95 -3.38
N ASP A 15 8.08 -2.60 -2.13
CA ASP A 15 9.24 -1.76 -1.84
C ASP A 15 10.57 -2.47 -2.17
N LEU A 16 10.53 -3.80 -2.31
CA LEU A 16 11.61 -4.59 -2.89
C LEU A 16 11.13 -5.16 -4.24
N HIS A 17 11.87 -4.89 -5.30
CA HIS A 17 11.64 -5.52 -6.60
C HIS A 17 11.85 -7.04 -6.50
N PRO A 18 11.21 -7.88 -7.34
CA PRO A 18 11.42 -9.34 -7.31
C PRO A 18 12.89 -9.79 -7.32
N ASP A 19 13.78 -9.07 -8.03
CA ASP A 19 15.23 -9.33 -8.00
C ASP A 19 15.87 -9.02 -6.63
N GLU A 20 15.39 -7.98 -5.94
CA GLU A 20 15.86 -7.59 -4.60
C GLU A 20 15.35 -8.58 -3.55
N GLN A 21 14.10 -9.03 -3.70
CA GLN A 21 13.53 -10.11 -2.88
C GLN A 21 14.33 -11.41 -3.08
N TRP A 22 14.66 -11.76 -4.33
CA TRP A 22 15.52 -12.91 -4.60
C TRP A 22 16.91 -12.78 -3.98
N TYR A 23 17.50 -11.59 -4.01
CA TYR A 23 18.76 -11.32 -3.31
C TYR A 23 18.63 -11.53 -1.79
N LEU A 24 17.54 -11.06 -1.19
CA LEU A 24 17.21 -11.31 0.22
C LEU A 24 17.12 -12.83 0.48
N TYR A 25 16.43 -13.59 -0.37
CA TYR A 25 16.28 -15.05 -0.20
C TYR A 25 17.60 -15.80 -0.36
N ALA A 26 18.40 -15.44 -1.36
CA ALA A 26 19.73 -16.02 -1.57
C ALA A 26 20.63 -15.77 -0.35
N LYS A 27 20.65 -14.55 0.19
CA LYS A 27 21.42 -14.23 1.40
C LYS A 27 20.88 -14.89 2.65
N THR A 28 19.56 -15.07 2.75
CA THR A 28 18.94 -15.82 3.85
C THR A 28 19.34 -17.29 3.80
N ARG A 29 19.40 -17.88 2.60
CA ARG A 29 19.86 -19.25 2.39
C ARG A 29 21.32 -19.42 2.78
N GLU A 30 22.19 -18.51 2.34
CA GLU A 30 23.62 -18.50 2.73
C GLU A 30 23.77 -18.42 4.25
N LEU A 31 23.04 -17.53 4.92
CA LEU A 31 23.02 -17.41 6.38
C LEU A 31 22.54 -18.71 7.04
N LYS A 32 21.42 -19.29 6.56
CA LYS A 32 20.86 -20.54 7.09
C LYS A 32 21.86 -21.69 7.00
N GLN A 33 22.59 -21.79 5.88
CA GLN A 33 23.66 -22.77 5.69
C GLN A 33 24.85 -22.51 6.62
N ALA A 34 25.28 -21.26 6.76
CA ALA A 34 26.38 -20.88 7.64
C ALA A 34 26.07 -21.18 9.11
N MET A 35 24.84 -20.98 9.57
CA MET A 35 24.40 -21.28 10.95
C MET A 35 24.25 -22.78 11.22
N ARG A 36 23.98 -23.61 10.20
CA ARG A 36 23.91 -25.07 10.33
C ARG A 36 25.29 -25.73 10.34
N GLY A 37 26.30 -25.08 9.78
CA GLY A 37 27.70 -25.53 9.79
C GLY A 37 28.60 -24.63 10.65
N GLU A 38 29.89 -24.61 10.33
CA GLU A 38 30.89 -23.69 10.93
C GLU A 38 31.18 -22.52 9.97
N GLY A 39 30.14 -21.92 9.40
CA GLY A 39 30.28 -20.81 8.46
C GLY A 39 30.63 -19.50 9.14
N ASN A 40 31.29 -18.59 8.41
CA ASN A 40 31.56 -17.24 8.91
C ASN A 40 30.27 -16.39 8.96
N LEU A 41 29.80 -16.08 10.16
CA LEU A 41 28.59 -15.28 10.38
C LEU A 41 28.85 -13.76 10.31
N ASP A 42 30.11 -13.33 10.44
CA ASP A 42 30.46 -11.90 10.50
C ASP A 42 30.27 -11.17 9.16
N SER A 43 30.17 -11.90 8.05
CA SER A 43 29.77 -11.35 6.75
C SER A 43 28.33 -10.81 6.75
N PHE A 44 27.48 -11.25 7.69
CA PHE A 44 26.09 -10.80 7.83
C PHE A 44 25.88 -9.79 8.98
N ARG A 45 26.86 -9.66 9.88
CA ARG A 45 26.76 -8.76 11.04
C ARG A 45 27.11 -7.32 10.68
N LEU A 46 26.32 -6.39 11.20
CA LEU A 46 26.61 -4.95 11.09
C LEU A 46 27.78 -4.60 12.00
N ASN A 47 27.75 -5.02 13.27
CA ASN A 47 28.76 -4.74 14.29
C ASN A 47 29.09 -3.23 14.39
N GLU A 48 28.05 -2.39 14.32
CA GLU A 48 28.14 -0.94 14.41
C GLU A 48 27.50 -0.46 15.73
N PRO A 49 28.29 -0.15 16.78
CA PRO A 49 27.75 0.28 18.08
C PRO A 49 26.93 1.58 18.03
N ASP A 50 27.23 2.45 17.07
CA ASP A 50 26.54 3.74 16.87
C ASP A 50 25.25 3.64 16.03
N LEU A 51 24.96 2.45 15.49
CA LEU A 51 23.70 2.14 14.81
C LEU A 51 22.63 1.77 15.85
N GLY A 52 21.63 2.62 15.99
CA GLY A 52 20.47 2.38 16.86
C GLY A 52 19.37 1.60 16.16
N MET A 53 18.92 0.50 16.75
CA MET A 53 17.68 -0.18 16.35
C MET A 53 16.61 0.07 17.39
N TYR A 54 15.45 0.54 16.95
CA TYR A 54 14.31 0.87 17.81
C TYR A 54 13.13 -0.04 17.46
N LEU A 55 12.72 -0.87 18.41
CA LEU A 55 11.49 -1.66 18.32
C LEU A 55 10.31 -0.79 18.75
N PHE A 56 9.53 -0.33 17.78
CA PHE A 56 8.40 0.57 17.98
C PHE A 56 7.08 -0.16 17.78
N PHE A 57 6.64 -0.89 18.80
CA PHE A 57 5.45 -1.75 18.75
C PHE A 57 4.32 -1.10 19.54
N MET A 58 3.35 -0.51 18.82
CA MET A 58 2.11 0.06 19.39
C MET A 58 1.00 -0.98 19.52
N GLU A 59 1.19 -2.17 18.94
CA GLU A 59 0.30 -3.32 19.07
C GLU A 59 1.02 -4.55 19.61
N ASP A 60 0.28 -5.40 20.33
CA ASP A 60 0.82 -6.62 20.90
C ASP A 60 1.28 -7.59 19.80
N SER A 61 2.54 -8.03 19.90
CA SER A 61 3.13 -9.04 19.01
C SER A 61 4.38 -9.67 19.61
N THR A 62 4.22 -10.79 20.29
CA THR A 62 5.35 -11.47 20.93
C THR A 62 6.33 -12.01 19.88
N ARG A 63 5.83 -12.79 18.90
CA ARG A 63 6.70 -13.46 17.93
C ARG A 63 7.48 -12.47 17.07
N THR A 64 6.81 -11.48 16.50
CA THR A 64 7.47 -10.52 15.62
C THR A 64 8.51 -9.69 16.38
N LYS A 65 8.14 -9.20 17.57
CA LYS A 65 9.03 -8.41 18.42
C LYS A 65 10.26 -9.19 18.88
N GLU A 66 10.07 -10.41 19.41
CA GLU A 66 11.20 -11.22 19.90
C GLU A 66 12.18 -11.59 18.79
N SER A 67 11.67 -11.93 17.61
CA SER A 67 12.55 -12.30 16.50
C SER A 67 13.38 -11.11 16.00
N PHE A 68 12.80 -9.90 15.89
CA PHE A 68 13.58 -8.69 15.57
C PHE A 68 14.55 -8.33 16.69
N ARG A 69 14.14 -8.46 17.95
CA ARG A 69 15.02 -8.24 19.11
C ARG A 69 16.26 -9.14 19.03
N ASN A 70 16.06 -10.43 18.74
CA ASN A 70 17.16 -11.37 18.60
C ASN A 70 18.00 -11.08 17.35
N ALA A 71 17.39 -10.65 16.24
CA ALA A 71 18.13 -10.24 15.04
C ALA A 71 19.04 -9.02 15.32
N GLY A 72 18.54 -8.00 16.06
CA GLY A 72 19.36 -6.88 16.52
C GLY A 72 20.54 -7.32 17.39
N LYS A 73 20.32 -8.27 18.32
CA LYS A 73 21.41 -8.86 19.12
C LYS A 73 22.44 -9.58 18.25
N PHE A 74 21.99 -10.33 17.23
CA PHE A 74 22.87 -11.01 16.28
C PHE A 74 23.80 -10.02 15.57
N HIS A 75 23.32 -8.83 15.22
CA HIS A 75 24.12 -7.80 14.55
C HIS A 75 25.06 -7.01 15.48
N GLY A 76 24.99 -7.16 16.80
CA GLY A 76 25.84 -6.42 17.73
C GLY A 76 25.60 -4.90 17.73
N ILE A 77 24.36 -4.46 17.47
CA ILE A 77 23.96 -3.04 17.38
C ILE A 77 23.24 -2.57 18.65
N LYS A 78 23.10 -1.25 18.83
CA LYS A 78 22.42 -0.65 19.99
C LYS A 78 20.91 -0.89 19.88
N LEU A 79 20.37 -1.74 20.75
CA LEU A 79 18.97 -2.14 20.74
C LEU A 79 18.15 -1.37 21.78
N ASN A 80 17.06 -0.74 21.34
CA ASN A 80 16.10 -0.06 22.21
C ASN A 80 14.69 -0.62 22.00
N ASP A 81 14.03 -0.97 23.10
CA ASP A 81 12.63 -1.37 23.09
C ASP A 81 11.77 -0.21 23.57
N PHE A 82 10.96 0.35 22.68
CA PHE A 82 10.10 1.47 23.01
C PHE A 82 8.79 0.95 23.63
N ASP A 83 8.59 1.24 24.91
CA ASP A 83 7.36 0.91 25.62
C ASP A 83 6.25 1.92 25.29
N ALA A 84 5.55 1.68 24.19
CA ALA A 84 4.44 2.54 23.76
C ALA A 84 3.36 2.71 24.85
N LYS A 85 3.10 1.67 25.66
CA LYS A 85 2.04 1.68 26.68
C LYS A 85 2.35 2.64 27.83
N ASN A 86 3.62 2.87 28.17
CA ASN A 86 4.05 3.74 29.27
C ASN A 86 4.77 5.03 28.82
N SER A 87 4.80 5.30 27.51
CA SER A 87 5.55 6.43 26.93
C SER A 87 4.77 7.75 26.83
N SER A 88 5.44 8.79 26.34
CA SER A 88 4.88 10.13 26.04
C SER A 88 3.72 10.11 25.02
N PHE A 89 3.39 8.98 24.40
CA PHE A 89 2.11 8.81 23.70
C PHE A 89 0.90 9.11 24.58
N GLN A 90 0.97 8.80 25.88
CA GLN A 90 -0.08 9.19 26.83
C GLN A 90 -0.20 10.73 27.01
N LYS A 91 0.86 11.47 26.67
CA LYS A 91 0.92 12.94 26.72
C LYS A 91 0.51 13.59 25.39
N LYS A 92 -0.08 12.83 24.45
CA LYS A 92 -0.53 13.30 23.12
C LYS A 92 0.61 13.82 22.21
N GLU A 93 1.81 13.28 22.35
CA GLU A 93 2.91 13.52 21.39
C GLU A 93 2.67 12.76 20.08
N SER A 94 3.04 13.35 18.94
CA SER A 94 2.94 12.68 17.64
C SER A 94 3.98 11.55 17.51
N ILE A 95 3.68 10.53 16.70
CA ILE A 95 4.63 9.49 16.32
C ILE A 95 5.84 10.13 15.65
N THR A 96 5.59 11.11 14.78
CA THR A 96 6.64 11.82 14.05
C THR A 96 7.63 12.50 14.98
N ASP A 97 7.16 13.24 16.00
CA ASP A 97 8.06 13.97 16.90
C ASP A 97 8.82 13.03 17.85
N THR A 98 8.15 11.96 18.31
CA THR A 98 8.81 10.88 19.07
C THR A 98 9.97 10.28 18.28
N ILE A 99 9.74 9.93 17.01
CA ILE A 99 10.76 9.29 16.15
C ILE A 99 11.87 10.28 15.76
N LYS A 100 11.56 11.56 15.52
CA LYS A 100 12.58 12.60 15.32
C LYS A 100 13.54 12.67 16.51
N MET A 101 13.00 12.67 17.73
CA MET A 101 13.78 12.69 18.96
C MET A 101 14.66 11.44 19.09
N LEU A 102 14.11 10.24 18.84
CA LEU A 102 14.88 8.99 18.86
C LEU A 102 15.98 8.94 17.79
N THR A 103 15.71 9.49 16.60
CA THR A 103 16.69 9.58 15.50
C THR A 103 17.92 10.38 15.91
N GLY A 104 17.78 11.37 16.80
CA GLY A 104 18.89 12.16 17.34
C GLY A 104 19.78 11.42 18.34
N TYR A 105 19.41 10.22 18.82
CA TYR A 105 20.18 9.48 19.83
C TYR A 105 21.21 8.50 19.26
N SER A 106 21.27 8.36 17.94
CA SER A 106 22.18 7.45 17.24
C SER A 106 22.64 8.08 15.93
N ALA A 107 23.86 7.78 15.48
CA ALA A 107 24.40 8.34 14.23
C ALA A 107 23.61 7.84 13.01
N ARG A 108 23.10 6.61 13.10
CA ARG A 108 22.19 5.97 12.15
C ARG A 108 21.11 5.25 12.93
N SER A 109 19.90 5.17 12.36
CA SER A 109 18.76 4.55 13.04
C SER A 109 17.97 3.63 12.11
N ILE A 110 17.59 2.47 12.61
CA ILE A 110 16.61 1.55 12.01
C ILE A 110 15.41 1.46 12.96
N PHE A 111 14.23 1.76 12.45
CA PHE A 111 12.98 1.64 13.20
C PHE A 111 12.19 0.44 12.69
N VAL A 112 11.90 -0.50 13.58
CA VAL A 112 10.98 -1.61 13.30
C VAL A 112 9.63 -1.23 13.88
N VAL A 113 8.67 -0.91 13.02
CA VAL A 113 7.39 -0.28 13.41
C VAL A 113 6.26 -1.28 13.27
N ARG A 114 5.45 -1.41 14.33
CA ARG A 114 4.16 -2.11 14.28
C ARG A 114 3.08 -1.21 14.84
N SER A 115 2.05 -0.93 14.05
CA SER A 115 1.03 0.08 14.36
C SER A 115 -0.36 -0.32 13.87
N ARG A 116 -1.41 0.21 14.48
CA ARG A 116 -2.78 0.15 13.91
C ARG A 116 -2.96 1.11 12.74
N ILE A 117 -2.09 2.09 12.65
CA ILE A 117 -2.17 3.21 11.72
C ILE A 117 -1.45 2.81 10.43
N GLU A 118 -2.20 2.74 9.35
CA GLU A 118 -1.77 2.25 8.05
C GLU A 118 -0.97 3.31 7.28
N GLY A 119 0.11 2.89 6.64
CA GLY A 119 1.04 3.78 5.94
C GLY A 119 2.03 4.53 6.83
N THR A 120 2.15 4.15 8.11
CA THR A 120 3.02 4.83 9.08
C THR A 120 4.49 4.87 8.64
N CYS A 121 5.08 3.77 8.16
CA CYS A 121 6.50 3.79 7.76
C CYS A 121 6.73 4.65 6.52
N ARG A 122 5.78 4.67 5.56
CA ARG A 122 5.88 5.55 4.37
C ARG A 122 5.83 7.02 4.73
N TRP A 123 4.96 7.39 5.67
CA TRP A 123 4.91 8.75 6.17
C TRP A 123 6.22 9.13 6.89
N LEU A 124 6.68 8.27 7.80
CA LEU A 124 7.91 8.51 8.55
C LEU A 124 9.11 8.60 7.63
N GLU A 125 9.18 7.74 6.63
CA GLU A 125 10.18 7.80 5.56
C GLU A 125 10.23 9.19 4.93
N SER A 126 9.08 9.72 4.48
CA SER A 126 9.00 11.01 3.81
C SER A 126 9.39 12.16 4.74
N SER A 127 8.78 12.20 5.93
CA SER A 127 8.98 13.30 6.89
C SER A 127 10.37 13.31 7.53
N LEU A 128 10.94 12.15 7.85
CA LEU A 128 12.27 12.06 8.46
C LEU A 128 13.39 12.17 7.43
N SER A 129 13.15 11.86 6.15
CA SER A 129 14.14 12.13 5.10
C SER A 129 14.39 13.62 4.93
N GLU A 130 13.33 14.44 4.90
CA GLU A 130 13.44 15.90 4.84
C GLU A 130 14.14 16.47 6.09
N TYR A 131 13.78 15.95 7.27
CA TYR A 131 14.42 16.34 8.52
C TYR A 131 15.90 15.97 8.58
N ALA A 132 16.27 14.73 8.24
CA ALA A 132 17.64 14.25 8.22
C ALA A 132 18.51 15.07 7.27
N ALA A 133 18.01 15.38 6.07
CA ALA A 133 18.68 16.26 5.12
C ALA A 133 18.93 17.67 5.69
N LYS A 134 17.95 18.23 6.41
CA LYS A 134 18.06 19.56 7.04
C LYS A 134 19.16 19.61 8.12
N ILE A 135 19.33 18.54 8.90
CA ILE A 135 20.31 18.48 9.98
C ILE A 135 21.65 17.84 9.59
N GLY A 136 21.80 17.42 8.33
CA GLY A 136 23.02 16.75 7.85
C GLY A 136 23.23 15.35 8.42
N ALA A 137 22.15 14.65 8.79
CA ALA A 137 22.20 13.30 9.33
C ALA A 137 21.87 12.24 8.25
N PRO A 138 22.32 10.98 8.41
CA PRO A 138 21.87 9.88 7.58
C PRO A 138 20.36 9.67 7.68
N ARG A 139 19.74 9.29 6.56
CA ARG A 139 18.31 8.93 6.53
C ARG A 139 18.06 7.70 7.41
N PRO A 140 17.08 7.74 8.33
CA PRO A 140 16.68 6.55 9.08
C PRO A 140 15.96 5.54 8.17
N ALA A 141 16.19 4.26 8.43
CA ALA A 141 15.47 3.16 7.78
C ALA A 141 14.22 2.79 8.59
N PHE A 142 13.17 2.35 7.91
CA PHE A 142 11.92 1.90 8.53
C PHE A 142 11.53 0.52 8.00
N ILE A 143 11.18 -0.40 8.89
CA ILE A 143 10.69 -1.74 8.55
C ILE A 143 9.29 -1.91 9.13
N ASN A 144 8.31 -2.19 8.27
CA ASN A 144 6.94 -2.48 8.66
C ASN A 144 6.82 -3.92 9.19
N ALA A 145 6.65 -4.04 10.51
CA ALA A 145 6.37 -5.28 11.24
C ALA A 145 4.86 -5.58 11.38
N GLY A 146 4.05 -4.91 10.56
CA GLY A 146 2.60 -5.02 10.43
C GLY A 146 1.90 -3.68 10.70
N ASP A 147 1.07 -3.21 9.77
CA ASP A 147 0.26 -2.01 9.93
C ASP A 147 -1.24 -2.25 9.69
N GLY A 148 -2.04 -2.16 10.75
CA GLY A 148 -3.50 -2.31 10.66
C GLY A 148 -3.95 -3.56 9.89
N ARG A 149 -4.84 -3.36 8.93
CA ARG A 149 -5.31 -4.35 7.93
C ARG A 149 -4.59 -4.23 6.58
N HIS A 150 -3.71 -3.25 6.43
CA HIS A 150 -2.98 -2.94 5.21
C HIS A 150 -1.94 -4.03 4.91
N GLU A 151 -0.76 -4.01 5.54
CA GLU A 151 0.37 -4.84 5.08
C GLU A 151 1.18 -5.49 6.20
N HIS A 152 1.93 -6.55 5.84
CA HIS A 152 2.93 -7.18 6.70
C HIS A 152 4.10 -7.75 5.87
N PRO A 153 4.94 -6.91 5.24
CA PRO A 153 5.93 -7.37 4.25
C PRO A 153 6.94 -8.36 4.82
N THR A 154 7.41 -8.13 6.06
CA THR A 154 8.35 -9.02 6.76
C THR A 154 7.79 -10.44 7.03
N GLN A 155 6.47 -10.62 6.99
CA GLN A 155 5.82 -11.94 7.06
C GLN A 155 5.71 -12.54 5.66
N GLU A 156 5.46 -11.75 4.64
CA GLU A 156 5.44 -12.27 3.27
C GLU A 156 6.83 -12.78 2.84
N PHE A 157 7.90 -12.02 3.12
CA PHE A 157 9.25 -12.44 2.78
C PHE A 157 9.67 -13.76 3.45
N LEU A 158 9.26 -14.00 4.70
CA LEU A 158 9.57 -15.27 5.37
C LEU A 158 8.70 -16.42 4.85
N ASP A 159 7.49 -16.13 4.38
CA ASP A 159 6.59 -17.11 3.77
C ASP A 159 7.18 -17.56 2.43
N GLU A 160 7.50 -16.63 1.54
CA GLU A 160 8.10 -16.90 0.24
C GLU A 160 9.44 -17.63 0.35
N PHE A 161 10.32 -17.22 1.27
CA PHE A 161 11.54 -17.94 1.56
C PHE A 161 11.27 -19.41 1.91
N SER A 162 10.22 -19.66 2.70
CA SER A 162 9.84 -21.01 3.12
C SER A 162 9.16 -21.82 2.00
N PHE A 163 8.46 -21.17 1.07
CA PHE A 163 7.91 -21.81 -0.13
C PHE A 163 9.04 -22.17 -1.10
N LEU A 164 9.97 -21.26 -1.33
CA LEU A 164 11.16 -21.50 -2.14
C LEU A 164 12.00 -22.65 -1.60
N GLU A 165 12.13 -22.76 -0.27
CA GLU A 165 12.81 -23.90 0.34
C GLU A 165 12.10 -25.23 0.06
N GLN A 166 10.77 -25.28 0.11
CA GLN A 166 10.00 -26.47 -0.28
C GLN A 166 10.14 -26.79 -1.78
N LEU A 167 10.17 -25.76 -2.63
CA LEU A 167 10.27 -25.87 -4.08
C LEU A 167 11.72 -26.00 -4.57
N GLU A 168 12.65 -26.31 -3.68
CA GLU A 168 14.08 -26.50 -3.99
C GLU A 168 14.70 -25.31 -4.72
N TRP A 169 14.27 -24.10 -4.37
CA TRP A 169 14.68 -22.80 -4.92
C TRP A 169 14.29 -22.59 -6.39
N ASN A 170 13.33 -23.38 -6.90
CA ASN A 170 12.75 -23.18 -8.21
C ASN A 170 11.75 -22.01 -8.18
N ARG A 171 11.95 -21.02 -9.06
CA ARG A 171 11.08 -19.85 -9.24
C ARG A 171 10.19 -19.91 -10.49
N ASP A 172 10.29 -20.97 -11.29
CA ASP A 172 9.57 -21.09 -12.55
C ASP A 172 8.06 -21.18 -12.33
N HIS A 173 7.64 -21.86 -11.26
CA HIS A 173 6.23 -22.11 -10.98
C HIS A 173 5.95 -22.28 -9.49
N ILE A 174 4.85 -21.68 -9.03
CA ILE A 174 4.24 -21.98 -7.74
C ILE A 174 2.75 -22.29 -7.94
N HIS A 175 2.29 -23.34 -7.28
CA HIS A 175 0.87 -23.62 -7.11
C HIS A 175 0.57 -23.65 -5.61
N ILE A 176 -0.25 -22.71 -5.17
CA ILE A 176 -0.55 -22.46 -3.75
C ILE A 176 -2.06 -22.47 -3.47
N ALA A 177 -2.45 -23.10 -2.38
CA ALA A 177 -3.80 -23.08 -1.83
C ALA A 177 -3.87 -22.12 -0.64
N LEU A 178 -4.72 -21.11 -0.70
CA LEU A 178 -4.97 -20.16 0.40
C LEU A 178 -6.27 -20.54 1.08
N VAL A 179 -6.21 -20.89 2.37
CA VAL A 179 -7.33 -21.51 3.10
C VAL A 179 -7.66 -20.71 4.36
N GLY A 180 -8.92 -20.32 4.55
CA GLY A 180 -9.37 -19.68 5.79
C GLY A 180 -10.13 -18.37 5.58
N ASP A 181 -9.82 -17.37 6.40
CA ASP A 181 -10.33 -16.00 6.26
C ASP A 181 -9.50 -15.25 5.22
N LEU A 182 -9.96 -15.25 3.97
CA LEU A 182 -9.32 -14.52 2.86
C LEU A 182 -9.83 -13.07 2.78
N PHE A 183 -10.97 -12.78 3.43
CA PHE A 183 -11.55 -11.44 3.45
C PHE A 183 -10.77 -10.47 4.34
N HIS A 184 -10.41 -10.87 5.55
CA HIS A 184 -9.71 -10.02 6.52
C HIS A 184 -8.20 -10.31 6.65
N GLY A 185 -7.73 -11.39 6.02
CA GLY A 185 -6.36 -11.89 6.18
C GLY A 185 -5.32 -11.04 5.47
N ARG A 186 -4.74 -10.05 6.16
CA ARG A 186 -3.65 -9.20 5.61
C ARG A 186 -2.51 -10.00 4.97
N THR A 187 -2.12 -11.13 5.56
CA THR A 187 -1.03 -11.98 5.07
C THR A 187 -1.39 -12.74 3.80
N VAL A 188 -2.68 -12.85 3.46
CA VAL A 188 -3.16 -13.36 2.17
C VAL A 188 -3.20 -12.24 1.15
N HIS A 189 -3.55 -11.02 1.57
CA HIS A 189 -3.58 -9.84 0.70
C HIS A 189 -2.18 -9.50 0.19
N SER A 190 -1.17 -9.54 1.06
CA SER A 190 0.25 -9.36 0.68
C SER A 190 0.73 -10.35 -0.40
N LYS A 191 0.10 -11.53 -0.54
CA LYS A 191 0.47 -12.54 -1.55
C LYS A 191 0.16 -12.13 -2.97
N VAL A 192 -0.79 -11.22 -3.14
CA VAL A 192 -1.15 -10.65 -4.45
C VAL A 192 0.05 -9.94 -5.07
N ASP A 193 0.90 -9.34 -4.24
CA ASP A 193 2.14 -8.69 -4.65
C ASP A 193 3.38 -9.56 -4.47
N GLY A 194 3.42 -10.37 -3.42
CA GLY A 194 4.58 -11.18 -3.10
C GLY A 194 4.88 -12.31 -4.07
N LEU A 195 3.84 -13.01 -4.54
CA LEU A 195 4.04 -14.18 -5.41
C LEU A 195 4.65 -13.85 -6.79
N GLU A 196 4.85 -12.57 -7.14
CA GLU A 196 5.55 -12.13 -8.34
C GLU A 196 7.04 -12.53 -8.38
N VAL A 197 7.63 -12.98 -7.27
CA VAL A 197 8.95 -13.61 -7.30
C VAL A 197 8.97 -14.91 -8.13
N PHE A 198 7.81 -15.52 -8.38
CA PHE A 198 7.64 -16.69 -9.24
C PHE A 198 7.17 -16.30 -10.64
N HIS A 199 7.69 -16.96 -11.68
CA HIS A 199 7.37 -16.65 -13.07
C HIS A 199 5.96 -17.10 -13.49
N ASN A 200 5.46 -18.19 -12.91
CA ASN A 200 4.11 -18.69 -13.16
C ASN A 200 3.41 -18.98 -11.84
N VAL A 201 2.30 -18.31 -11.57
CA VAL A 201 1.58 -18.42 -10.30
C VAL A 201 0.19 -19.01 -10.53
N GLU A 202 -0.11 -20.07 -9.79
CA GLU A 202 -1.45 -20.62 -9.68
C GLU A 202 -1.94 -20.56 -8.24
N VAL A 203 -3.13 -19.99 -8.03
CA VAL A 203 -3.70 -19.77 -6.71
C VAL A 203 -5.06 -20.47 -6.63
N ASP A 204 -5.20 -21.36 -5.66
CA ASP A 204 -6.49 -21.91 -5.26
C ASP A 204 -6.99 -21.18 -4.02
N LEU A 205 -8.12 -20.48 -4.13
CA LEU A 205 -8.75 -19.74 -3.03
C LEU A 205 -9.83 -20.64 -2.41
N ILE A 206 -9.63 -21.08 -1.17
CA ILE A 206 -10.54 -21.98 -0.46
C ILE A 206 -11.16 -21.28 0.73
N ALA A 207 -12.34 -20.73 0.51
CA ALA A 207 -13.13 -20.06 1.53
C ALA A 207 -14.61 -19.99 1.12
N PRO A 208 -15.56 -20.12 2.06
CA PRO A 208 -16.97 -19.85 1.78
C PRO A 208 -17.17 -18.38 1.41
N GLU A 209 -18.28 -18.06 0.75
CA GLU A 209 -18.63 -16.70 0.27
C GLU A 209 -18.39 -15.61 1.33
N GLU A 210 -18.74 -15.86 2.58
CA GLU A 210 -18.59 -14.88 3.67
C GLU A 210 -17.14 -14.60 4.10
N LEU A 211 -16.18 -15.40 3.64
CA LEU A 211 -14.75 -15.30 3.91
C LEU A 211 -13.93 -15.16 2.63
N ALA A 212 -14.59 -15.00 1.48
CA ALA A 212 -13.97 -14.99 0.18
C ALA A 212 -13.01 -13.80 0.01
N MET A 213 -12.00 -14.00 -0.84
CA MET A 213 -11.08 -12.97 -1.27
C MET A 213 -11.86 -11.81 -1.91
N PRO A 214 -11.67 -10.54 -1.50
CA PRO A 214 -12.34 -9.42 -2.14
C PRO A 214 -12.01 -9.34 -3.64
N GLU A 215 -13.02 -9.03 -4.44
CA GLU A 215 -12.96 -9.03 -5.91
C GLU A 215 -11.80 -8.23 -6.50
N HIS A 216 -11.45 -7.08 -5.91
CA HIS A 216 -10.34 -6.25 -6.40
C HIS A 216 -8.99 -6.95 -6.31
N TYR A 217 -8.75 -7.78 -5.30
CA TYR A 217 -7.53 -8.59 -5.20
C TYR A 217 -7.51 -9.70 -6.24
N ILE A 218 -8.67 -10.32 -6.53
CA ILE A 218 -8.81 -11.33 -7.59
C ILE A 218 -8.45 -10.70 -8.94
N ARG A 219 -9.05 -9.55 -9.28
CA ARG A 219 -8.73 -8.79 -10.51
C ARG A 219 -7.27 -8.37 -10.58
N THR A 220 -6.70 -7.98 -9.45
CA THR A 220 -5.27 -7.62 -9.39
C THR A 220 -4.42 -8.85 -9.73
N MET A 221 -4.68 -10.01 -9.13
CA MET A 221 -4.00 -11.26 -9.47
C MET A 221 -4.18 -11.65 -10.94
N GLU A 222 -5.38 -11.52 -11.50
CA GLU A 222 -5.65 -11.80 -12.93
C GLU A 222 -4.88 -10.85 -13.86
N SER A 223 -4.83 -9.55 -13.54
CA SER A 223 -4.08 -8.57 -14.36
C SER A 223 -2.57 -8.81 -14.34
N LYS A 224 -2.06 -9.48 -13.29
CA LYS A 224 -0.68 -9.97 -13.18
C LYS A 224 -0.46 -11.33 -13.86
N GLY A 225 -1.50 -11.93 -14.42
CA GLY A 225 -1.42 -13.21 -15.13
C GLY A 225 -1.51 -14.45 -14.24
N PHE A 226 -1.95 -14.33 -12.99
CA PHE A 226 -2.12 -15.49 -12.11
C PHE A 226 -3.30 -16.34 -12.58
N ARG A 227 -3.19 -17.67 -12.48
CA ARG A 227 -4.32 -18.58 -12.71
C ARG A 227 -5.03 -18.85 -11.41
N ILE A 228 -6.33 -18.56 -11.35
CA ILE A 228 -7.10 -18.62 -10.10
C ILE A 228 -8.16 -19.72 -10.21
N ARG A 229 -8.31 -20.51 -9.13
CA ARG A 229 -9.48 -21.38 -8.91
C ARG A 229 -10.09 -21.04 -7.56
N ILE A 230 -11.41 -21.09 -7.46
CA ILE A 230 -12.15 -20.73 -6.25
C ILE A 230 -12.95 -21.94 -5.81
N PHE A 231 -12.94 -22.22 -4.50
CA PHE A 231 -13.65 -23.33 -3.87
C PHE A 231 -14.32 -22.85 -2.58
N GLU A 232 -15.53 -23.31 -2.30
CA GLU A 232 -16.30 -22.89 -1.11
C GLU A 232 -15.83 -23.61 0.17
N SER A 233 -15.13 -24.74 0.04
CA SER A 233 -14.68 -25.53 1.19
C SER A 233 -13.49 -26.44 0.88
N LEU A 234 -12.80 -26.88 1.94
CA LEU A 234 -11.79 -27.92 1.86
C LEU A 234 -12.33 -29.24 1.31
N ASP A 235 -13.58 -29.58 1.63
CA ASP A 235 -14.21 -30.81 1.15
C ASP A 235 -14.39 -30.79 -0.39
N GLU A 236 -14.80 -29.65 -0.94
CA GLU A 236 -14.88 -29.43 -2.40
C GLU A 236 -13.49 -29.45 -3.05
N TYR A 237 -12.52 -28.80 -2.41
CA TYR A 237 -11.15 -28.72 -2.93
C TYR A 237 -10.46 -30.09 -2.96
N LEU A 238 -10.60 -30.88 -1.90
CA LEU A 238 -10.03 -32.22 -1.79
C LEU A 238 -10.72 -33.24 -2.71
N ALA A 239 -11.90 -32.94 -3.23
CA ALA A 239 -12.54 -33.75 -4.27
C ALA A 239 -11.88 -33.57 -5.66
N GLN A 240 -11.06 -32.54 -5.83
CA GLN A 240 -10.32 -32.30 -7.07
C GLN A 240 -9.11 -33.23 -7.18
N LYS A 241 -8.81 -33.67 -8.41
CA LYS A 241 -7.61 -34.48 -8.69
C LYS A 241 -6.29 -33.71 -8.55
N ARG A 242 -6.34 -32.38 -8.68
CA ARG A 242 -5.17 -31.52 -8.74
C ARG A 242 -5.14 -30.59 -7.54
N GLN A 243 -4.28 -30.90 -6.58
CA GLN A 243 -4.04 -30.13 -5.36
C GLN A 243 -2.73 -29.35 -5.46
N ALA A 244 -2.69 -28.18 -4.84
CA ALA A 244 -1.50 -27.37 -4.68
C ALA A 244 -0.51 -28.08 -3.74
N PRO A 245 0.80 -28.09 -4.01
CA PRO A 245 1.80 -28.60 -3.07
C PRO A 245 1.99 -27.68 -1.84
N VAL A 246 1.71 -26.39 -1.97
CA VAL A 246 1.84 -25.40 -0.88
C VAL A 246 0.46 -25.01 -0.39
N TRP A 247 0.14 -25.25 0.87
CA TRP A 247 -1.13 -24.81 1.47
C TRP A 247 -0.83 -23.80 2.57
N TYR A 248 -1.44 -22.64 2.49
CA TYR A 248 -1.28 -21.56 3.44
C TYR A 248 -2.60 -21.32 4.16
N PHE A 249 -2.66 -21.74 5.42
CA PHE A 249 -3.82 -21.55 6.27
C PHE A 249 -3.75 -20.21 6.98
N THR A 250 -4.89 -19.53 7.10
CA THR A 250 -5.06 -18.37 7.96
C THR A 250 -5.86 -18.70 9.21
N ARG A 251 -5.70 -17.84 10.22
CA ARG A 251 -6.57 -17.86 11.39
C ARG A 251 -7.93 -17.28 10.99
N LEU A 252 -9.00 -17.97 11.37
CA LEU A 252 -10.36 -17.46 11.26
C LEU A 252 -10.57 -16.30 12.25
N GLN A 253 -10.84 -15.09 11.75
CA GLN A 253 -11.01 -13.89 12.59
C GLN A 253 -12.48 -13.62 12.91
N LEU A 254 -13.16 -14.61 13.51
CA LEU A 254 -14.59 -14.50 13.85
C LEU A 254 -14.91 -13.26 14.72
N GLU A 255 -13.94 -12.79 15.52
CA GLU A 255 -14.08 -11.59 16.33
C GLU A 255 -14.28 -10.30 15.51
N ARG A 256 -13.96 -10.32 14.22
CA ARG A 256 -14.16 -9.19 13.30
C ARG A 256 -15.50 -9.28 12.57
N MET A 257 -16.24 -10.38 12.74
CA MET A 257 -17.50 -10.64 12.08
C MET A 257 -18.65 -10.14 12.98
N GLY A 258 -19.58 -9.36 12.42
CA GLY A 258 -20.73 -8.86 13.17
C GLY A 258 -21.67 -9.96 13.65
N ASP A 259 -22.58 -9.64 14.57
CA ASP A 259 -23.43 -10.61 15.29
C ASP A 259 -24.18 -11.63 14.41
N LYS A 260 -24.57 -11.23 13.18
CA LYS A 260 -25.28 -12.12 12.24
C LYS A 260 -24.42 -13.29 11.74
N LEU A 261 -23.10 -13.13 11.69
CA LEU A 261 -22.14 -14.15 11.22
C LEU A 261 -21.76 -15.13 12.32
N LEU A 262 -21.87 -14.75 13.60
CA LEU A 262 -21.61 -15.65 14.72
C LEU A 262 -22.53 -16.88 14.69
N ASN A 263 -23.79 -16.71 14.26
CA ASN A 263 -24.75 -17.81 14.08
C ASN A 263 -24.33 -18.81 12.98
N LYS A 264 -23.41 -18.45 12.09
CA LYS A 264 -22.86 -19.30 11.03
C LYS A 264 -21.44 -19.80 11.34
N ALA A 265 -20.86 -19.41 12.48
CA ALA A 265 -19.45 -19.62 12.79
C ALA A 265 -19.02 -21.10 12.71
N GLU A 266 -19.86 -22.03 13.16
CA GLU A 266 -19.55 -23.46 13.10
C GLU A 266 -19.45 -23.97 11.65
N ARG A 267 -20.40 -23.59 10.80
CA ARG A 267 -20.38 -23.92 9.36
C ARG A 267 -19.15 -23.35 8.68
N LEU A 268 -18.86 -22.07 8.92
CA LEU A 268 -17.70 -21.37 8.34
C LEU A 268 -16.40 -22.05 8.76
N ARG A 269 -16.26 -22.34 10.06
CA ARG A 269 -15.10 -23.04 10.60
C ARG A 269 -14.95 -24.43 9.99
N ARG A 270 -16.03 -25.22 9.91
CA ARG A 270 -15.98 -26.55 9.31
C ARG A 270 -15.53 -26.55 7.85
N ALA A 271 -15.89 -25.51 7.09
CA ALA A 271 -15.51 -25.40 5.68
C ALA A 271 -14.00 -25.19 5.46
N VAL A 272 -13.29 -24.58 6.42
CA VAL A 272 -11.88 -24.16 6.26
C VAL A 272 -10.92 -24.77 7.29
N SER A 273 -11.43 -25.53 8.27
CA SER A 273 -10.61 -26.30 9.20
C SER A 273 -10.29 -27.68 8.62
N PHE A 274 -9.00 -28.04 8.64
CA PHE A 274 -8.56 -29.37 8.27
C PHE A 274 -9.03 -30.41 9.30
N ARG A 275 -9.34 -31.63 8.87
CA ARG A 275 -9.86 -32.72 9.71
C ARG A 275 -9.15 -34.03 9.43
N GLU A 276 -9.24 -35.00 10.33
CA GLU A 276 -8.55 -36.30 10.15
C GLU A 276 -9.04 -37.05 8.91
N ASP A 277 -10.33 -36.95 8.56
CA ASP A 277 -10.91 -37.56 7.35
C ASP A 277 -10.37 -36.99 6.04
N HIS A 278 -9.65 -35.86 6.09
CA HIS A 278 -8.98 -35.26 4.95
C HIS A 278 -7.62 -35.89 4.65
N LEU A 279 -6.98 -36.56 5.62
CA LEU A 279 -5.62 -37.09 5.47
C LEU A 279 -5.50 -38.09 4.32
N GLU A 280 -6.48 -38.99 4.18
CA GLU A 280 -6.48 -40.02 3.13
C GLU A 280 -6.59 -39.45 1.71
N LYS A 281 -6.96 -38.17 1.59
CA LYS A 281 -7.15 -37.48 0.30
C LYS A 281 -5.96 -36.60 -0.07
N LEU A 282 -4.98 -36.41 0.81
CA LEU A 282 -3.84 -35.52 0.56
C LEU A 282 -2.81 -36.16 -0.38
N ASP A 283 -2.29 -35.36 -1.33
CA ASP A 283 -1.09 -35.72 -2.09
C ASP A 283 0.15 -35.68 -1.16
N GLU A 284 1.06 -36.63 -1.30
CA GLU A 284 2.26 -36.78 -0.46
C GLU A 284 3.18 -35.54 -0.46
N ARG A 285 3.14 -34.73 -1.52
CA ARG A 285 3.98 -33.53 -1.69
C ARG A 285 3.42 -32.32 -0.94
N VAL A 286 2.19 -32.40 -0.45
CA VAL A 286 1.50 -31.28 0.20
C VAL A 286 2.17 -30.92 1.52
N ARG A 287 2.39 -29.62 1.74
CA ARG A 287 2.89 -29.07 2.99
C ARG A 287 2.04 -27.87 3.42
N PHE A 288 1.88 -27.73 4.73
CA PHE A 288 1.01 -26.76 5.37
C PHE A 288 1.82 -25.67 6.07
N TYR A 289 1.48 -24.43 5.77
CA TYR A 289 2.02 -23.20 6.34
C TYR A 289 0.93 -22.43 7.05
N HIS A 290 1.31 -21.63 8.04
CA HIS A 290 0.39 -20.78 8.79
C HIS A 290 1.18 -19.66 9.47
N PRO A 291 0.77 -18.38 9.35
CA PRO A 291 1.53 -17.24 9.89
C PRO A 291 1.58 -17.23 11.43
N LEU A 292 0.59 -17.89 12.05
CA LEU A 292 0.36 -18.03 13.49
C LEU A 292 0.07 -16.66 14.16
N PRO A 293 -0.53 -16.65 15.37
CA PRO A 293 -1.00 -17.80 16.16
C PRO A 293 -2.23 -18.48 15.55
N ARG A 294 -2.35 -19.79 15.77
CA ARG A 294 -3.62 -20.52 15.57
C ARG A 294 -4.50 -20.38 16.81
N HIS A 295 -5.82 -20.47 16.63
CA HIS A 295 -6.75 -20.46 17.76
C HIS A 295 -6.48 -21.67 18.67
N SER A 296 -6.54 -21.48 19.99
CA SER A 296 -6.25 -22.54 20.97
C SER A 296 -7.28 -23.68 20.94
N GLU A 297 -8.56 -23.34 20.95
CA GLU A 297 -9.66 -24.33 21.00
C GLU A 297 -10.10 -24.82 19.62
N THR A 298 -10.14 -23.95 18.62
CA THR A 298 -10.72 -24.23 17.31
C THR A 298 -9.81 -23.84 16.14
N PRO A 299 -8.59 -24.40 16.08
CA PRO A 299 -7.64 -24.08 15.02
C PRO A 299 -8.11 -24.52 13.63
N THR A 300 -7.74 -23.76 12.60
CA THR A 300 -7.88 -24.18 11.19
C THR A 300 -6.91 -25.31 10.84
N ILE A 301 -5.77 -25.38 11.54
CA ILE A 301 -4.79 -26.46 11.52
C ILE A 301 -4.71 -27.17 12.89
N PRO A 302 -5.47 -28.27 13.10
CA PRO A 302 -5.52 -28.97 14.38
C PRO A 302 -4.18 -29.54 14.86
N THR A 303 -4.06 -29.73 16.18
CA THR A 303 -2.81 -30.13 16.87
C THR A 303 -2.32 -31.53 16.49
N PHE A 304 -3.18 -32.42 16.01
CA PHE A 304 -2.73 -33.75 15.55
C PHE A 304 -1.77 -33.62 14.34
N LEU A 305 -1.90 -32.56 13.55
CA LEU A 305 -1.03 -32.29 12.40
C LEU A 305 0.41 -31.93 12.80
N ASP A 306 0.63 -31.48 14.04
CA ASP A 306 1.95 -31.01 14.52
C ASP A 306 3.05 -32.07 14.35
N ARG A 307 2.66 -33.34 14.49
CA ARG A 307 3.56 -34.49 14.44
C ARG A 307 3.68 -35.11 13.05
N LEU A 308 2.93 -34.59 12.07
CA LEU A 308 2.89 -35.16 10.73
C LEU A 308 3.86 -34.45 9.78
N PRO A 309 4.36 -35.15 8.74
CA PRO A 309 5.29 -34.57 7.76
C PRO A 309 4.75 -33.35 7.00
N VAL A 310 3.43 -33.14 7.00
CA VAL A 310 2.78 -31.98 6.36
C VAL A 310 3.11 -30.66 7.06
N ASN A 311 3.47 -30.67 8.35
CA ASN A 311 3.73 -29.45 9.12
C ASN A 311 5.01 -28.73 8.62
N ARG A 312 4.84 -27.49 8.16
CA ARG A 312 5.94 -26.54 7.87
C ARG A 312 5.84 -25.21 8.62
N TRP A 313 4.77 -24.94 9.36
CA TRP A 313 4.61 -23.65 10.07
C TRP A 313 5.64 -23.43 11.19
N ASP A 314 6.21 -24.50 11.75
CA ASP A 314 7.28 -24.39 12.75
C ASP A 314 8.60 -23.93 12.11
N GLU A 315 9.01 -24.55 11.00
CA GLU A 315 10.20 -24.13 10.25
C GLU A 315 10.01 -22.74 9.63
N GLN A 316 8.82 -22.45 9.10
CA GLN A 316 8.43 -21.11 8.65
C GLN A 316 8.65 -20.07 9.76
N SER A 317 8.22 -20.36 10.99
CA SER A 317 8.43 -19.44 12.11
C SER A 317 9.91 -19.22 12.43
N MET A 318 10.76 -20.24 12.27
CA MET A 318 12.21 -20.12 12.45
C MET A 318 12.85 -19.30 11.33
N ASN A 319 12.40 -19.49 10.08
CA ASN A 319 12.84 -18.74 8.92
C ASN A 319 12.61 -17.23 9.09
N GLY A 320 11.56 -16.82 9.82
CA GLY A 320 11.32 -15.43 10.18
C GLY A 320 12.45 -14.75 10.97
N TYR A 321 13.23 -15.49 11.77
CA TYR A 321 14.42 -14.93 12.41
C TYR A 321 15.54 -14.67 11.41
N LEU A 322 15.73 -15.58 10.45
CA LEU A 322 16.79 -15.52 9.45
C LEU A 322 16.54 -14.42 8.43
N THR A 323 15.32 -14.32 7.88
CA THR A 323 14.99 -13.27 6.91
C THR A 323 15.16 -11.89 7.53
N ARG A 324 14.72 -11.70 8.78
CA ARG A 324 14.83 -10.40 9.48
C ARG A 324 16.26 -9.99 9.78
N ILE A 325 17.18 -10.94 9.99
CA ILE A 325 18.62 -10.64 10.02
C ILE A 325 19.07 -10.07 8.68
N ILE A 326 18.65 -10.67 7.58
CA ILE A 326 19.03 -10.20 6.24
C ILE A 326 18.38 -8.86 5.91
N GLU A 327 17.11 -8.66 6.25
CA GLU A 327 16.42 -7.37 6.10
C GLU A 327 17.17 -6.25 6.83
N LEU A 328 17.56 -6.47 8.10
CA LEU A 328 18.37 -5.53 8.87
C LEU A 328 19.75 -5.31 8.26
N ALA A 329 20.42 -6.36 7.78
CA ALA A 329 21.71 -6.24 7.12
C ALA A 329 21.63 -5.46 5.80
N MET A 330 20.53 -5.60 5.05
CA MET A 330 20.27 -4.83 3.83
C MET A 330 20.05 -3.36 4.16
N VAL A 331 19.03 -3.03 4.98
CA VAL A 331 18.72 -1.60 5.26
C VAL A 331 19.77 -0.92 6.13
N GLY A 332 20.52 -1.68 6.93
CA GLY A 332 21.69 -1.24 7.67
C GLY A 332 22.94 -1.09 6.81
N GLY A 333 22.90 -1.49 5.53
CA GLY A 333 23.96 -1.25 4.57
C GLY A 333 25.14 -2.22 4.63
N LYS A 334 25.04 -3.33 5.37
CA LYS A 334 26.03 -4.42 5.38
C LYS A 334 25.99 -5.24 4.09
N LEU A 335 24.80 -5.43 3.53
CA LEU A 335 24.56 -6.15 2.29
C LEU A 335 24.13 -5.17 1.18
N GLY A 336 24.36 -5.55 -0.08
CA GLY A 336 23.93 -4.76 -1.25
C GLY A 336 25.03 -3.94 -1.94
N HIS A 337 26.30 -4.11 -1.56
CA HIS A 337 27.42 -3.43 -2.25
C HIS A 337 27.70 -3.98 -3.66
N ASN A 338 27.40 -5.26 -3.89
CA ASN A 338 27.61 -5.95 -5.17
C ASN A 338 26.27 -6.37 -5.80
N TYR A 339 25.19 -5.65 -5.50
CA TYR A 339 23.89 -5.96 -6.07
C TYR A 339 23.77 -5.34 -7.46
N GLU A 340 23.49 -6.18 -8.47
CA GLU A 340 23.42 -5.78 -9.89
C GLU A 340 22.02 -5.99 -10.51
N GLY A 341 21.06 -6.52 -9.75
CA GLY A 341 19.69 -6.76 -10.23
C GLY A 341 18.86 -5.47 -10.36
N GLU A 342 17.65 -5.61 -10.90
CA GLU A 342 16.73 -4.49 -10.99
C GLU A 342 16.30 -4.01 -9.59
N GLN A 343 16.24 -2.69 -9.40
CA GLN A 343 15.85 -2.07 -8.13
C GLN A 343 14.42 -1.57 -8.20
N ALA A 344 13.70 -1.61 -7.08
CA ALA A 344 12.40 -0.97 -6.99
C ALA A 344 12.57 0.53 -7.30
N ARG A 345 11.89 1.00 -8.35
CA ARG A 345 11.91 2.41 -8.71
C ARG A 345 10.68 3.09 -8.11
N PRO A 346 10.82 4.32 -7.59
CA PRO A 346 9.65 5.15 -7.34
C PRO A 346 8.82 5.23 -8.61
N ALA A 347 7.50 5.16 -8.49
CA ALA A 347 6.64 5.33 -9.64
C ALA A 347 6.92 6.69 -10.31
N GLU A 348 7.30 6.65 -11.59
CA GLU A 348 7.43 7.86 -12.41
C GLU A 348 6.05 8.28 -12.90
N TYR A 349 5.72 9.56 -12.70
CA TYR A 349 4.45 10.12 -13.13
C TYR A 349 4.69 11.07 -14.28
N THR A 350 4.08 10.79 -15.42
CA THR A 350 4.03 11.76 -16.52
C THR A 350 2.87 12.70 -16.24
N ASP A 351 3.13 14.00 -16.12
CA ASP A 351 2.08 15.02 -16.00
C ASP A 351 1.37 15.19 -17.35
N ASP A 352 0.46 14.25 -17.65
CA ASP A 352 -0.33 14.13 -18.88
C ASP A 352 -1.68 14.86 -18.82
N PHE A 353 -1.85 15.71 -17.80
CA PHE A 353 -3.16 16.27 -17.45
C PHE A 353 -3.54 17.52 -18.24
N ILE A 354 -2.61 18.08 -19.01
CA ILE A 354 -2.81 19.28 -19.84
C ILE A 354 -2.67 18.90 -21.31
N LEU A 355 -3.77 19.00 -22.06
CA LEU A 355 -3.77 18.90 -23.51
C LEU A 355 -3.92 20.29 -24.11
N GLU A 356 -2.82 20.89 -24.58
CA GLU A 356 -2.85 22.13 -25.35
C GLU A 356 -3.27 21.82 -26.79
N SER A 357 -4.32 22.48 -27.27
CA SER A 357 -4.71 22.42 -28.67
C SER A 357 -4.42 23.76 -29.35
N THR A 358 -3.65 23.73 -30.43
CA THR A 358 -3.50 24.89 -31.33
C THR A 358 -4.67 24.93 -32.32
N ARG A 359 -5.57 25.91 -32.13
CA ARG A 359 -6.69 26.29 -33.02
C ARG A 359 -7.67 25.20 -33.47
N ALA A 360 -8.95 25.43 -33.19
CA ALA A 360 -10.02 25.15 -34.14
C ALA A 360 -10.79 26.45 -34.34
N ASN A 361 -10.83 26.97 -35.58
CA ASN A 361 -11.76 28.03 -35.95
C ASN A 361 -13.18 27.49 -35.77
N SER A 362 -13.81 27.78 -34.63
CA SER A 362 -15.25 27.58 -34.47
C SER A 362 -15.90 28.96 -34.41
N SER A 363 -16.69 29.29 -35.43
CA SER A 363 -17.65 30.39 -35.39
C SER A 363 -18.55 30.24 -34.16
N LYS A 364 -18.68 31.28 -33.33
CA LYS A 364 -19.58 31.25 -32.16
C LYS A 364 -21.05 31.29 -32.62
N PRO A 365 -21.94 30.50 -31.99
CA PRO A 365 -23.37 30.79 -31.96
C PRO A 365 -23.63 32.07 -31.15
N GLU A 366 -24.76 32.71 -31.41
CA GLU A 366 -25.27 33.90 -30.71
C GLU A 366 -25.27 33.76 -29.17
N PHE A 367 -25.10 34.91 -28.54
CA PHE A 367 -24.85 35.17 -27.12
C PHE A 367 -25.65 34.30 -26.13
N LYS A 368 -24.97 33.75 -25.12
CA LYS A 368 -25.63 33.24 -23.92
C LYS A 368 -25.90 34.39 -22.94
N VAL A 369 -27.17 34.63 -22.63
CA VAL A 369 -27.63 35.68 -21.71
C VAL A 369 -26.92 35.55 -20.35
N GLY A 370 -26.30 36.63 -19.86
CA GLY A 370 -25.79 36.72 -18.47
C GLY A 370 -24.27 36.67 -18.26
N ILE A 371 -23.44 36.41 -19.29
CA ILE A 371 -21.97 36.49 -19.19
C ILE A 371 -21.44 37.70 -19.96
N LYS A 372 -20.70 38.59 -19.27
CA LYS A 372 -19.90 39.65 -19.93
C LYS A 372 -18.78 39.01 -20.77
N PRO A 373 -18.67 39.35 -22.07
CA PRO A 373 -17.53 38.93 -22.88
C PRO A 373 -16.22 39.39 -22.27
N VAL A 374 -15.22 38.51 -22.24
CA VAL A 374 -13.86 38.85 -21.83
C VAL A 374 -13.13 39.36 -23.05
N ASP A 375 -12.62 40.60 -23.01
CA ASP A 375 -11.74 41.15 -24.05
C ASP A 375 -10.32 40.55 -23.91
N ARG A 376 -9.80 40.62 -22.69
CA ARG A 376 -8.54 40.00 -22.29
C ARG A 376 -8.72 39.26 -20.96
N GLY A 377 -8.28 38.01 -20.86
CA GLY A 377 -8.38 37.23 -19.62
C GLY A 377 -8.51 35.73 -19.84
N ILE A 378 -9.11 35.02 -18.88
CA ILE A 378 -9.31 33.56 -18.95
C ILE A 378 -10.79 33.18 -18.83
N VAL A 379 -11.17 32.11 -19.51
CA VAL A 379 -12.49 31.48 -19.40
C VAL A 379 -12.32 29.99 -19.09
N ILE A 380 -12.87 29.55 -17.95
CA ILE A 380 -12.99 28.15 -17.56
C ILE A 380 -14.38 27.68 -18.01
N ASP A 381 -14.42 26.73 -18.95
CA ASP A 381 -15.64 26.19 -19.55
C ASP A 381 -15.73 24.67 -19.31
N HIS A 382 -16.93 24.10 -19.49
CA HIS A 382 -17.24 22.68 -19.28
C HIS A 382 -17.09 22.19 -17.83
N ILE A 383 -17.25 23.07 -16.85
CA ILE A 383 -17.23 22.71 -15.43
C ILE A 383 -18.39 21.75 -15.15
N ALA A 384 -18.08 20.57 -14.60
CA ALA A 384 -19.05 19.54 -14.20
C ALA A 384 -20.10 19.24 -15.28
N LYS A 385 -19.70 19.23 -16.56
CA LYS A 385 -20.64 19.04 -17.69
C LYS A 385 -21.40 17.72 -17.54
N GLY A 386 -22.73 17.77 -17.61
CA GLY A 386 -23.60 16.59 -17.50
C GLY A 386 -24.14 16.31 -16.10
N GLN A 387 -23.65 17.02 -15.09
CA GLN A 387 -24.17 16.96 -13.72
C GLN A 387 -25.41 17.86 -13.53
N SER A 388 -26.07 17.74 -12.37
CA SER A 388 -27.20 18.60 -12.00
C SER A 388 -26.75 20.07 -11.86
N PRO A 389 -27.66 21.05 -12.08
CA PRO A 389 -27.34 22.46 -11.87
C PRO A 389 -26.75 22.75 -10.48
N GLU A 390 -27.25 22.07 -9.44
CA GLU A 390 -26.79 22.18 -8.06
C GLU A 390 -25.32 21.73 -7.92
N GLU A 391 -24.97 20.54 -8.42
CA GLU A 391 -23.59 20.03 -8.42
C GLU A 391 -22.63 20.95 -9.22
N ILE A 392 -23.11 21.54 -10.32
CA ILE A 392 -22.30 22.47 -11.12
C ILE A 392 -22.01 23.75 -10.32
N TRP A 393 -22.99 24.29 -9.59
CA TRP A 393 -22.80 25.44 -8.70
C TRP A 393 -21.80 25.17 -7.58
N GLU A 394 -21.84 23.97 -6.99
CA GLU A 394 -20.86 23.53 -6.00
C GLU A 394 -19.44 23.49 -6.59
N HIS A 395 -19.28 22.94 -7.80
CA HIS A 395 -17.98 22.93 -8.49
C HIS A 395 -17.47 24.33 -8.82
N ILE A 396 -18.34 25.24 -9.28
CA ILE A 396 -17.96 26.65 -9.52
C ILE A 396 -17.42 27.28 -8.23
N THR A 397 -18.14 27.10 -7.11
CA THR A 397 -17.76 27.63 -5.81
C THR A 397 -16.43 27.03 -5.34
N LYS A 398 -16.26 25.71 -5.48
CA LYS A 398 -15.04 24.98 -5.14
C LYS A 398 -13.84 25.45 -5.97
N ILE A 399 -14.00 25.63 -7.28
CA ILE A 399 -12.95 26.15 -8.17
C ILE A 399 -12.52 27.55 -7.73
N ARG A 400 -13.48 28.45 -7.46
CA ARG A 400 -13.14 29.82 -7.04
C ARG A 400 -12.38 29.84 -5.72
N ARG A 401 -12.80 29.03 -4.74
CA ARG A 401 -12.10 28.88 -3.46
C ARG A 401 -10.70 28.30 -3.62
N VAL A 402 -10.56 27.19 -4.34
CA VAL A 402 -9.30 26.44 -4.46
C VAL A 402 -8.25 27.22 -5.27
N LEU A 403 -8.66 27.97 -6.29
CA LEU A 403 -7.75 28.77 -7.11
C LEU A 403 -7.52 30.19 -6.58
N ASP A 404 -8.18 30.56 -5.48
CA ASP A 404 -8.19 31.89 -4.88
C ASP A 404 -8.67 32.98 -5.87
N LEU A 405 -9.80 32.73 -6.52
CA LEU A 405 -10.40 33.60 -7.54
C LEU A 405 -11.40 34.58 -6.90
N ASN A 406 -10.90 35.35 -5.92
CA ASN A 406 -11.63 36.37 -5.17
C ASN A 406 -11.74 37.71 -5.95
N THR A 407 -11.65 37.66 -7.28
CA THR A 407 -11.65 38.83 -8.15
C THR A 407 -12.99 39.05 -8.85
N MET A 408 -13.18 40.26 -9.40
CA MET A 408 -14.31 40.59 -10.26
C MET A 408 -14.34 39.67 -11.49
N GLY A 409 -15.48 39.06 -11.75
CA GLY A 409 -15.69 38.12 -12.85
C GLY A 409 -17.12 37.59 -12.87
N SER A 410 -17.53 36.97 -13.96
CA SER A 410 -18.86 36.37 -14.12
C SER A 410 -18.77 34.85 -14.08
N HIS A 411 -19.82 34.19 -13.60
CA HIS A 411 -19.92 32.73 -13.61
C HIS A 411 -21.39 32.32 -13.66
N GLY A 412 -21.66 31.08 -14.07
CA GLY A 412 -23.01 30.55 -14.06
C GLY A 412 -23.13 29.16 -14.66
N VAL A 413 -24.35 28.63 -14.62
CA VAL A 413 -24.73 27.34 -15.18
C VAL A 413 -25.53 27.56 -16.45
N PHE A 414 -25.16 26.85 -17.53
CA PHE A 414 -25.73 27.05 -18.86
C PHE A 414 -26.09 25.71 -19.52
N PRO A 415 -27.14 25.66 -20.35
CA PRO A 415 -27.42 24.49 -21.16
C PRO A 415 -26.28 24.25 -22.16
N SER A 416 -25.94 22.98 -22.36
CA SER A 416 -25.03 22.49 -23.41
C SER A 416 -25.75 22.48 -24.76
N PHE A 417 -25.05 22.84 -25.84
CA PHE A 417 -25.62 22.83 -27.21
C PHE A 417 -25.82 21.43 -27.79
N ARG A 418 -25.22 20.42 -27.17
CA ARG A 418 -25.42 19.00 -27.49
C ARG A 418 -25.96 18.33 -26.23
N GLU A 419 -27.17 17.79 -26.35
CA GLU A 419 -27.97 17.06 -25.35
C GLU A 419 -28.37 17.87 -24.11
N GLY A 420 -29.56 17.59 -23.57
CA GLY A 420 -30.24 18.28 -22.43
C GLY A 420 -29.49 18.23 -21.10
N SER A 421 -28.22 18.63 -21.13
CA SER A 421 -27.23 18.61 -20.08
C SER A 421 -26.78 20.05 -19.79
N TYR A 422 -26.37 20.31 -18.55
CA TYR A 422 -25.86 21.61 -18.13
C TYR A 422 -24.33 21.61 -18.06
N LYS A 423 -23.73 22.81 -18.09
CA LYS A 423 -22.32 23.05 -17.83
C LYS A 423 -22.08 24.37 -17.10
N GLY A 424 -21.06 24.41 -16.26
CA GLY A 424 -20.62 25.62 -15.60
C GLY A 424 -19.58 26.39 -16.42
N ILE A 425 -19.60 27.71 -16.29
CA ILE A 425 -18.62 28.61 -16.90
C ILE A 425 -18.17 29.65 -15.85
N ILE A 426 -16.87 29.93 -15.80
CA ILE A 426 -16.28 31.06 -15.04
C ILE A 426 -15.48 31.92 -16.02
N SER A 427 -15.75 33.22 -16.05
CA SER A 427 -15.06 34.21 -16.88
C SER A 427 -14.36 35.26 -16.01
N LEU A 428 -13.06 35.41 -16.21
CA LEU A 428 -12.18 36.26 -15.40
C LEU A 428 -11.43 37.25 -16.31
N PRO A 429 -11.93 38.50 -16.41
CA PRO A 429 -11.23 39.58 -17.09
C PRO A 429 -9.88 39.87 -16.46
N ASP A 430 -8.91 40.25 -17.30
CA ASP A 430 -7.55 40.68 -16.95
C ASP A 430 -6.71 39.65 -16.16
N HIS A 431 -7.18 38.40 -16.08
CA HIS A 431 -6.45 37.30 -15.46
C HIS A 431 -5.47 36.66 -16.44
N ARG A 432 -4.29 36.29 -15.93
CA ARG A 432 -3.30 35.50 -16.67
C ARG A 432 -3.57 34.01 -16.51
N LEU A 433 -2.99 33.20 -17.40
CA LEU A 433 -2.98 31.74 -17.23
C LEU A 433 -2.42 31.37 -15.87
N PRO A 434 -3.09 30.50 -15.10
CA PRO A 434 -2.55 29.98 -13.86
C PRO A 434 -1.26 29.20 -14.11
N GLY A 435 -0.31 29.27 -13.17
CA GLY A 435 0.86 28.38 -13.20
C GLY A 435 0.45 26.91 -13.07
N GLU A 436 1.36 26.01 -13.43
CA GLU A 436 1.12 24.56 -13.48
C GLU A 436 0.49 23.99 -12.21
N LYS A 437 0.96 24.41 -11.03
CA LYS A 437 0.35 24.05 -9.74
C LYS A 437 -1.15 24.36 -9.71
N LYS A 438 -1.55 25.58 -10.07
CA LYS A 438 -2.97 25.99 -10.08
C LYS A 438 -3.76 25.26 -11.17
N LEU A 439 -3.15 24.95 -12.33
CA LEU A 439 -3.79 24.11 -13.36
C LEU A 439 -4.05 22.69 -12.84
N LYS A 440 -3.10 22.09 -12.13
CA LYS A 440 -3.24 20.79 -11.50
C LYS A 440 -4.34 20.80 -10.44
N MET A 441 -4.44 21.87 -9.66
CA MET A 441 -5.53 22.06 -8.69
C MET A 441 -6.90 22.17 -9.39
N LEU A 442 -6.98 22.91 -10.51
CA LEU A 442 -8.21 23.03 -11.29
C LEU A 442 -8.63 21.68 -11.88
N SER A 443 -7.69 20.98 -12.51
CA SER A 443 -7.83 19.62 -13.04
C SER A 443 -8.27 18.62 -11.96
N ALA A 444 -7.70 18.72 -10.77
CA ALA A 444 -8.06 17.90 -9.62
C ALA A 444 -9.44 18.22 -9.06
N VAL A 445 -9.96 19.45 -9.20
CA VAL A 445 -11.29 19.82 -8.67
C VAL A 445 -12.40 19.52 -9.67
N SER A 446 -12.16 19.74 -10.96
CA SER A 446 -13.14 19.52 -12.02
C SER A 446 -12.44 18.98 -13.27
N PRO A 447 -12.19 17.66 -13.36
CA PRO A 447 -11.58 17.06 -14.53
C PRO A 447 -12.50 17.24 -15.75
N GLY A 448 -11.90 17.40 -16.92
CA GLY A 448 -12.63 17.61 -18.18
C GLY A 448 -12.89 19.07 -18.54
N VAL A 449 -12.54 20.02 -17.68
CA VAL A 449 -12.67 21.46 -17.97
C VAL A 449 -11.78 21.90 -19.11
N THR A 450 -12.20 22.98 -19.76
CA THR A 450 -11.42 23.69 -20.76
C THR A 450 -11.04 25.06 -20.24
N LEU A 451 -9.75 25.37 -20.20
CA LEU A 451 -9.24 26.70 -19.93
C LEU A 451 -8.91 27.40 -21.26
N ASN A 452 -9.57 28.50 -21.54
CA ASN A 452 -9.33 29.33 -22.71
C ASN A 452 -8.62 30.62 -22.30
N LEU A 453 -7.49 30.93 -22.92
CA LEU A 453 -6.86 32.26 -22.85
C LEU A 453 -7.46 33.13 -23.96
N VAL A 454 -7.98 34.30 -23.59
CA VAL A 454 -8.65 35.23 -24.50
C VAL A 454 -7.84 36.52 -24.59
N GLU A 455 -7.56 36.97 -25.81
CA GLU A 455 -6.96 38.28 -26.12
C GLU A 455 -7.68 38.87 -27.34
N ASN A 456 -8.00 40.17 -27.31
CA ASN A 456 -8.74 40.86 -28.36
C ASN A 456 -10.04 40.14 -28.77
N HIS A 457 -10.79 39.64 -27.77
CA HIS A 457 -12.01 38.84 -27.94
C HIS A 457 -11.84 37.44 -28.62
N GLU A 458 -10.62 37.03 -28.92
CA GLU A 458 -10.32 35.73 -29.54
C GLU A 458 -9.64 34.76 -28.57
N VAL A 459 -9.95 33.47 -28.69
CA VAL A 459 -9.28 32.42 -27.92
C VAL A 459 -7.91 32.15 -28.55
N VAL A 460 -6.85 32.66 -27.94
CA VAL A 460 -5.47 32.50 -28.43
C VAL A 460 -4.86 31.16 -28.02
N LYS A 461 -5.27 30.60 -26.87
CA LYS A 461 -4.86 29.26 -26.40
C LYS A 461 -6.01 28.53 -25.73
N LYS A 462 -6.03 27.22 -25.91
CA LYS A 462 -7.04 26.34 -25.32
C LYS A 462 -6.36 25.13 -24.71
N PHE A 463 -6.59 24.94 -23.41
CA PHE A 463 -6.09 23.81 -22.63
C PHE A 463 -7.27 22.96 -22.20
N ARG A 464 -7.27 21.68 -22.55
CA ARG A 464 -8.20 20.71 -21.99
C ARG A 464 -7.52 20.00 -20.85
N LEU A 465 -8.12 20.08 -19.66
CA LEU A 465 -7.58 19.47 -18.47
C LEU A 465 -8.24 18.10 -18.26
N THR A 466 -7.45 17.04 -18.20
CA THR A 466 -7.89 15.70 -17.80
C THR A 466 -7.61 15.48 -16.33
N THR A 467 -8.03 14.34 -15.79
CA THR A 467 -7.72 13.93 -14.42
C THR A 467 -6.21 13.87 -14.20
N PRO A 468 -5.66 14.48 -13.14
CA PRO A 468 -4.21 14.50 -12.97
C PRO A 468 -3.69 13.15 -12.46
N PRO A 469 -2.43 12.78 -12.78
CA PRO A 469 -1.84 11.53 -12.31
C PRO A 469 -1.64 11.52 -10.79
N ARG A 470 -1.59 12.70 -10.16
CA ARG A 470 -1.48 12.87 -8.72
C ARG A 470 -2.34 14.04 -8.23
N VAL A 471 -2.99 13.84 -7.10
CA VAL A 471 -3.78 14.85 -6.38
C VAL A 471 -3.21 14.92 -4.97
N TYR A 472 -2.51 16.00 -4.65
CA TYR A 472 -1.72 16.12 -3.42
C TYR A 472 -1.72 17.54 -2.88
N ARG A 473 -1.54 17.68 -1.55
CA ARG A 473 -1.42 18.98 -0.84
C ARG A 473 -2.55 19.98 -1.17
N LEU A 474 -3.77 19.48 -1.39
CA LEU A 474 -4.96 20.31 -1.60
C LEU A 474 -5.83 20.37 -0.34
N PRO A 475 -6.38 21.54 0.02
CA PRO A 475 -7.35 21.64 1.10
C PRO A 475 -8.57 20.74 0.83
N GLY A 476 -8.99 20.00 1.85
CA GLY A 476 -10.15 19.11 1.77
C GLY A 476 -9.86 17.73 1.17
N LEU A 477 -8.61 17.39 0.83
CA LEU A 477 -8.26 16.00 0.53
C LEU A 477 -8.28 15.15 1.79
N CYS A 478 -8.93 13.99 1.71
CA CYS A 478 -9.04 13.08 2.85
C CYS A 478 -9.13 11.64 2.39
N CYS A 479 -8.26 10.79 2.93
CA CYS A 479 -8.40 9.35 2.81
C CYS A 479 -9.63 8.89 3.61
N LYS A 480 -10.51 8.12 2.98
CA LYS A 480 -11.71 7.57 3.63
C LYS A 480 -11.42 6.31 4.46
N ASN A 481 -10.22 5.74 4.33
CA ASN A 481 -9.76 4.69 5.23
C ASN A 481 -9.46 5.30 6.62
N GLU A 482 -10.29 4.94 7.60
CA GLU A 482 -10.19 5.41 8.99
C GLU A 482 -8.87 5.05 9.66
N ALA A 483 -8.19 3.99 9.20
CA ALA A 483 -6.91 3.55 9.74
C ALA A 483 -5.70 4.28 9.10
N CYS A 484 -5.90 5.07 8.04
CA CYS A 484 -4.80 5.72 7.32
C CYS A 484 -4.09 6.79 8.18
N VAL A 485 -2.76 6.82 8.16
CA VAL A 485 -1.94 7.82 8.88
C VAL A 485 -2.30 9.26 8.55
N SER A 486 -2.83 9.54 7.35
CA SER A 486 -3.25 10.88 6.93
C SER A 486 -4.59 11.35 7.53
N ARG A 487 -5.24 10.54 8.38
CA ARG A 487 -6.49 10.91 9.04
C ARG A 487 -6.23 11.99 10.09
N PRO A 488 -7.04 13.08 10.12
CA PRO A 488 -6.86 14.17 11.07
C PRO A 488 -6.91 13.75 12.55
N GLU A 489 -7.62 12.66 12.84
CA GLU A 489 -7.78 12.07 14.17
C GLU A 489 -6.46 11.59 14.79
N TYR A 490 -5.47 11.26 13.96
CA TYR A 490 -4.15 10.85 14.44
C TYR A 490 -3.22 12.03 14.76
N HIS A 491 -3.65 13.27 14.48
CA HIS A 491 -2.93 14.50 14.78
C HIS A 491 -1.48 14.55 14.24
N GLU A 492 -1.21 13.79 13.18
CA GLU A 492 0.04 13.85 12.45
C GLU A 492 0.01 15.03 11.44
N PRO A 493 1.14 15.71 11.19
CA PRO A 493 1.20 16.86 10.27
C PRO A 493 1.23 16.41 8.80
N ILE A 494 0.22 15.65 8.38
CA ILE A 494 0.15 14.95 7.09
C ILE A 494 -1.01 15.46 6.26
N TYR A 495 -0.77 15.67 4.97
CA TYR A 495 -1.84 15.84 3.98
C TYR A 495 -2.10 14.51 3.27
N SER A 496 -3.38 14.22 3.01
CA SER A 496 -3.73 13.08 2.16
C SER A 496 -3.30 13.34 0.73
N ASP A 497 -2.54 12.41 0.17
CA ASP A 497 -2.02 12.45 -1.19
C ASP A 497 -2.51 11.20 -1.94
N PHE A 498 -2.87 11.37 -3.20
CA PHE A 498 -3.43 10.31 -4.04
C PHE A 498 -2.73 10.22 -5.38
N ILE A 499 -2.65 8.99 -5.89
CA ILE A 499 -2.06 8.63 -7.17
C ILE A 499 -3.13 7.97 -8.03
N ARG A 500 -3.27 8.41 -9.27
CA ARG A 500 -4.23 7.84 -10.21
C ARG A 500 -3.72 6.48 -10.72
N SER A 501 -4.53 5.43 -10.60
CA SER A 501 -4.28 4.11 -11.18
C SER A 501 -4.65 4.07 -12.67
N ALA A 502 -4.26 2.99 -13.36
CA ALA A 502 -4.65 2.75 -14.76
C ALA A 502 -6.18 2.65 -14.93
N GLU A 503 -6.90 2.24 -13.89
CA GLU A 503 -8.36 2.13 -13.86
C GLU A 503 -9.06 3.45 -13.48
N ASN A 504 -8.33 4.58 -13.46
CA ASN A 504 -8.81 5.90 -13.01
C ASN A 504 -9.32 5.95 -11.56
N GLN A 505 -8.89 5.02 -10.71
CA GLN A 505 -9.06 5.13 -9.26
C GLN A 505 -7.92 5.96 -8.66
N PHE A 506 -8.14 6.48 -7.45
CA PHE A 506 -7.17 7.26 -6.70
C PHE A 506 -6.67 6.46 -5.50
N ILE A 507 -5.45 5.98 -5.61
CA ILE A 507 -4.77 5.19 -4.59
C ILE A 507 -4.13 6.13 -3.58
N CYS A 508 -4.43 5.97 -2.28
CA CYS A 508 -3.77 6.74 -1.23
C CYS A 508 -2.26 6.45 -1.22
N ALA A 509 -1.43 7.49 -1.19
CA ALA A 509 0.04 7.35 -1.23
C ALA A 509 0.66 6.74 0.03
N TYR A 510 -0.13 6.49 1.08
CA TYR A 510 0.34 5.95 2.37
C TYR A 510 -0.21 4.55 2.66
N CYS A 511 -1.53 4.39 2.69
CA CYS A 511 -2.21 3.13 3.02
C CYS A 511 -2.68 2.33 1.78
N GLU A 512 -2.33 2.79 0.57
CA GLU A 512 -2.65 2.18 -0.72
C GLU A 512 -4.15 1.86 -0.97
N THR A 513 -5.05 2.41 -0.15
CA THR A 513 -6.49 2.20 -0.32
C THR A 513 -6.97 2.91 -1.59
N PRO A 514 -7.72 2.21 -2.48
CA PRO A 514 -8.31 2.82 -3.67
C PRO A 514 -9.55 3.64 -3.33
N HIS A 515 -9.72 4.76 -4.03
CA HIS A 515 -10.86 5.66 -3.90
C HIS A 515 -11.38 6.10 -5.27
N GLY A 516 -12.67 6.39 -5.35
CA GLY A 516 -13.25 7.17 -6.44
C GLY A 516 -12.82 8.64 -6.38
N PHE A 517 -12.86 9.33 -7.51
CA PHE A 517 -12.51 10.75 -7.59
C PHE A 517 -13.33 11.65 -6.65
N ASN A 518 -14.61 11.33 -6.42
CA ASN A 518 -15.46 12.10 -5.51
C ASN A 518 -15.17 11.78 -4.03
N GLU A 519 -14.67 10.57 -3.75
CA GLU A 519 -14.44 10.08 -2.39
C GLU A 519 -13.19 10.66 -1.74
N ILE A 520 -12.19 11.10 -2.53
CA ILE A 520 -10.95 11.67 -1.98
C ILE A 520 -11.13 13.06 -1.36
N TRP A 521 -12.34 13.63 -1.43
CA TRP A 521 -12.70 14.92 -0.85
C TRP A 521 -13.47 14.74 0.46
N GLN A 522 -13.25 15.62 1.42
CA GLN A 522 -14.10 15.71 2.61
C GLN A 522 -15.52 16.09 2.20
N ASP A 523 -16.49 15.43 2.82
CA ASP A 523 -17.90 15.79 2.71
C ASP A 523 -18.03 17.17 3.36
N GLN A 524 -18.57 18.14 2.60
CA GLN A 524 -18.59 19.56 3.01
C GLN A 524 -19.65 19.86 4.06
#